data_AF-A0A948Z1A8-F1
#
_entry.id   AF-A0A948Z1A8-F1
#
_cell.length_a   1.000
_cell.length_b   1.000
_cell.length_c   1.000
_cell.angle_alpha   90.00
_cell.angle_beta   90.00
_cell.angle_gamma   90.00
#
_symmetry.space_group_name_H-M   'P 1'
#
loop_
_entity.id
_entity.type
_entity.pdbx_description
1 polymer ?
#
loop_
_entity_poly.entity_id
_entity_poly.type
_entity_poly.pdbx_seq_one_letter_code
_entity_poly.pdbx_strand_id
1 'polypeptide(L)'
;MNIDDIEYINALGPFDHGVWEGRSSDGQKVKVGDNALFRNRSEWLVDKISTCLIKEFTLETLRTMTLLEIGSYDGWVLTQICKRIEFLEAIGIEPRKKNLIKGEVGRRLEKINTQAKFIQGSAEDLDRLFVDRDFDIVMCLGMLHHVSSAYDTIRRISKYASKSIIIDSMIVPELQDDAPKLQPYVNTRDIIYQGEKGTWSIAAFKYESPYGDGSGVGFGIVNIPSASLIQMSLHNCGFSKTTLLGDENDFFDKSDQQLRGVKEFFAVSKREIKRGEEDKKWREKVENSEEIFCHTNLPEKLIVSLAKNFPGFDDLKIYDDLIEVTGEVSTEDIDDIVSRIFSQGLTEDDQESLRMNVEAINDKHFQILAVIFRLPYEKIIVEVGKFFLSNGYPDLAVKYFQLVIRKPGCDWWSFYRSCYILCKALRQLGRTDESKRYKDLLSLSNENFPF
;
A
#
# COMPACT_ATOMS: atom_id res chain seq x y z
N MET A 1 39.68 29.50 19.53
CA MET A 1 38.87 28.54 20.28
C MET A 1 39.72 28.04 21.45
N ASN A 2 39.21 27.92 22.69
CA ASN A 2 40.03 27.28 23.73
C ASN A 2 40.15 25.77 23.43
N ILE A 3 41.12 25.08 24.03
CA ILE A 3 41.34 23.65 23.80
C ILE A 3 40.07 22.85 24.13
N ASP A 4 39.37 23.23 25.20
CA ASP A 4 38.13 22.60 25.66
C ASP A 4 37.02 22.64 24.60
N ASP A 5 36.85 23.75 23.89
CA ASP A 5 35.86 23.90 22.81
C ASP A 5 36.19 22.98 21.61
N ILE A 6 37.47 22.80 21.29
CA ILE A 6 37.92 21.90 20.21
C ILE A 6 37.68 20.45 20.61
N GLU A 7 38.07 20.07 21.84
CA GLU A 7 37.83 18.73 22.38
C GLU A 7 36.34 18.40 22.44
N TYR A 8 35.52 19.37 22.86
CA TYR A 8 34.07 19.24 22.89
C TYR A 8 33.48 19.02 21.49
N ILE A 9 33.90 19.80 20.49
CA ILE A 9 33.49 19.60 19.10
C ILE A 9 33.92 18.23 18.58
N ASN A 10 35.14 17.78 18.89
CA ASN A 10 35.64 16.48 18.47
C ASN A 10 34.87 15.33 19.14
N ALA A 11 34.49 15.47 20.41
CA ALA A 11 33.64 14.49 21.11
C ALA A 11 32.24 14.35 20.49
N LEU A 12 31.78 15.39 19.81
CA LEU A 12 30.54 15.40 19.04
C LEU A 12 30.70 14.86 17.62
N GLY A 13 31.92 14.66 17.11
CA GLY A 13 32.15 14.13 15.78
C GLY A 13 31.66 12.67 15.59
N PRO A 14 31.56 12.21 14.33
CA PRO A 14 31.77 12.99 13.10
C PRO A 14 30.55 13.86 12.70
N PHE A 15 30.78 14.88 11.87
CA PHE A 15 29.76 15.73 11.24
C PHE A 15 29.64 15.32 9.78
N ASP A 16 28.81 14.31 9.48
CA ASP A 16 28.82 13.66 8.16
C ASP A 16 27.87 14.27 7.13
N HIS A 17 26.88 15.07 7.56
CA HIS A 17 25.79 15.55 6.70
C HIS A 17 25.98 16.99 6.21
N GLY A 18 27.03 17.69 6.64
CA GLY A 18 27.21 19.07 6.19
C GLY A 18 28.39 19.75 6.83
N VAL A 19 28.65 20.93 6.31
CA VAL A 19 29.67 21.83 6.80
C VAL A 19 29.00 22.88 7.66
N TRP A 20 29.50 23.07 8.88
CA TRP A 20 29.17 24.22 9.70
C TRP A 20 30.39 25.16 9.73
N GLU A 21 30.24 26.40 9.25
CA GLU A 21 31.30 27.43 9.25
C GLU A 21 30.96 28.63 10.14
N GLY A 22 31.84 28.94 11.07
CA GLY A 22 31.62 30.01 12.04
C GLY A 22 32.87 30.69 12.54
N ARG A 23 32.72 31.40 13.66
CA ARG A 23 33.84 31.94 14.41
C ARG A 23 33.80 31.47 15.86
N SER A 24 34.96 31.13 16.42
CA SER A 24 35.08 30.84 17.85
C SER A 24 34.95 32.10 18.71
N SER A 25 34.95 31.90 20.04
CA SER A 25 34.92 32.95 21.06
C SER A 25 36.03 34.01 20.91
N ASP A 26 37.19 33.64 20.37
CA ASP A 26 38.32 34.51 20.05
C ASP A 26 38.32 35.06 18.61
N GLY A 27 37.24 34.81 17.85
CA GLY A 27 37.04 35.36 16.51
C GLY A 27 37.73 34.61 15.36
N GLN A 28 38.49 33.54 15.64
CA GLN A 28 39.09 32.70 14.59
C GLN A 28 38.01 31.96 13.79
N LYS A 29 38.23 31.76 12.49
CA LYS A 29 37.34 30.96 11.66
C LYS A 29 37.43 29.49 12.05
N VAL A 30 36.27 28.85 12.16
CA VAL A 30 36.14 27.44 12.54
C VAL A 30 35.23 26.77 11.53
N LYS A 31 35.63 25.58 11.08
CA LYS A 31 34.86 24.78 10.15
C LYS A 31 34.84 23.33 10.63
N VAL A 32 33.66 22.74 10.72
CA VAL A 32 33.49 21.32 11.06
C VAL A 32 32.74 20.62 9.93
N GLY A 33 33.05 19.34 9.71
CA GLY A 33 32.48 18.58 8.58
C GLY A 33 33.10 18.90 7.23
N ASP A 34 34.32 19.46 7.16
CA ASP A 34 34.94 19.79 5.87
C ASP A 34 35.16 18.56 4.96
N ASN A 35 35.39 17.40 5.59
CA ASN A 35 35.47 16.09 4.95
C ASN A 35 34.20 15.25 5.15
N ALA A 36 33.05 15.90 5.35
CA ALA A 36 31.77 15.25 5.57
C ALA A 36 31.42 14.34 4.39
N LEU A 37 31.22 13.05 4.68
CA LEU A 37 30.98 12.01 3.67
C LEU A 37 29.71 12.26 2.84
N PHE A 38 28.69 12.88 3.43
CA PHE A 38 27.39 13.13 2.80
C PHE A 38 27.14 14.61 2.53
N ARG A 39 28.19 15.44 2.45
CA ARG A 39 28.05 16.87 2.16
C ARG A 39 27.33 17.14 0.84
N ASN A 40 27.85 16.60 -0.26
CA ASN A 40 27.30 16.84 -1.60
C ASN A 40 25.85 16.34 -1.69
N ARG A 41 25.58 15.18 -1.08
CA ARG A 41 24.22 14.62 -0.96
C ARG A 41 23.27 15.56 -0.22
N SER A 42 23.71 16.13 0.90
CA SER A 42 22.87 17.00 1.72
C SER A 42 22.64 18.36 1.05
N GLU A 43 23.65 18.93 0.40
CA GLU A 43 23.50 20.13 -0.45
C GLU A 43 22.48 19.88 -1.58
N TRP A 44 22.59 18.72 -2.25
CA TRP A 44 21.67 18.29 -3.29
C TRP A 44 20.22 18.11 -2.78
N LEU A 45 20.03 17.49 -1.61
CA LEU A 45 18.71 17.36 -0.97
C LEU A 45 18.09 18.74 -0.72
N VAL A 46 18.85 19.67 -0.13
CA VAL A 46 18.37 21.03 0.14
C VAL A 46 17.93 21.72 -1.16
N ASP A 47 18.72 21.62 -2.22
CA ASP A 47 18.42 22.21 -3.53
C ASP A 47 17.13 21.65 -4.13
N LYS A 48 17.01 20.32 -4.19
CA LYS A 48 15.86 19.64 -4.78
C LYS A 48 14.59 19.86 -3.97
N ILE A 49 14.65 19.76 -2.64
CA ILE A 49 13.50 20.01 -1.75
C ILE A 49 13.05 21.46 -1.90
N SER A 50 13.96 22.43 -1.78
CA SER A 50 13.61 23.84 -1.85
C SER A 50 13.01 24.21 -3.21
N THR A 51 13.61 23.71 -4.29
CA THR A 51 13.10 23.93 -5.66
C THR A 51 11.72 23.31 -5.86
N CYS A 52 11.51 22.09 -5.37
CA CYS A 52 10.22 21.42 -5.44
C CYS A 52 9.14 22.22 -4.69
N LEU A 53 9.42 22.65 -3.46
CA LEU A 53 8.47 23.40 -2.63
C LEU A 53 8.14 24.77 -3.24
N ILE A 54 9.12 25.51 -3.76
CA ILE A 54 8.91 26.83 -4.39
C ILE A 54 8.16 26.72 -5.72
N LYS A 55 8.37 25.62 -6.46
CA LYS A 55 7.60 25.35 -7.69
C LYS A 55 6.14 25.02 -7.39
N GLU A 56 5.90 24.33 -6.28
CA GLU A 56 4.56 23.87 -5.89
C GLU A 56 3.75 24.94 -5.16
N PHE A 57 4.40 25.70 -4.29
CA PHE A 57 3.76 26.66 -3.40
C PHE A 57 4.40 28.04 -3.55
N THR A 58 3.59 29.09 -3.47
CA THR A 58 4.13 30.44 -3.41
C THR A 58 4.87 30.65 -2.09
N LEU A 59 5.88 31.52 -2.07
CA LEU A 59 6.62 31.85 -0.83
C LEU A 59 5.69 32.34 0.29
N GLU A 60 4.65 33.11 -0.07
CA GLU A 60 3.66 33.57 0.90
C GLU A 60 2.83 32.41 1.47
N THR A 61 2.50 31.42 0.66
CA THR A 61 1.85 30.19 1.15
C THR A 61 2.79 29.44 2.10
N LEU A 62 4.06 29.26 1.72
CA LEU A 62 5.06 28.57 2.54
C LEU A 62 5.25 29.22 3.91
N ARG A 63 5.21 30.55 4.01
CA ARG A 63 5.25 31.29 5.29
C ARG A 63 4.12 30.96 6.26
N THR A 64 2.99 30.48 5.74
CA THR A 64 1.85 30.05 6.57
C THR A 64 1.89 28.56 6.89
N MET A 65 2.79 27.81 6.26
CA MET A 65 2.88 26.35 6.39
C MET A 65 3.78 25.93 7.55
N THR A 66 3.46 24.76 8.08
CA THR A 66 4.22 24.06 9.11
C THR A 66 4.96 22.86 8.51
N LEU A 67 6.18 22.63 8.98
CA LEU A 67 7.04 21.56 8.49
C LEU A 67 7.59 20.71 9.64
N LEU A 68 7.52 19.39 9.47
CA LEU A 68 8.12 18.41 10.38
C LEU A 68 9.15 17.55 9.65
N GLU A 69 10.39 17.48 10.14
CA GLU A 69 11.42 16.56 9.67
C GLU A 69 11.62 15.44 10.70
N ILE A 70 11.57 14.19 10.24
CA ILE A 70 11.75 12.99 11.03
C ILE A 70 13.15 12.43 10.82
N GLY A 71 13.92 12.28 11.90
CA GLY A 71 15.31 11.82 11.84
C GLY A 71 16.26 12.93 11.35
N SER A 72 16.19 14.11 11.98
CA SER A 72 16.92 15.29 11.52
C SER A 72 18.43 15.21 11.67
N TYR A 73 18.98 14.20 12.35
CA TYR A 73 20.40 14.11 12.68
C TYR A 73 20.88 15.38 13.40
N ASP A 74 21.86 16.10 12.85
CA ASP A 74 22.35 17.39 13.36
C ASP A 74 21.51 18.59 12.86
N GLY A 75 20.50 18.34 12.02
CA GLY A 75 19.56 19.35 11.53
C GLY A 75 20.11 20.24 10.44
N TRP A 76 21.23 19.87 9.81
CA TRP A 76 21.86 20.69 8.77
C TRP A 76 20.92 20.95 7.59
N VAL A 77 20.31 19.90 7.02
CA VAL A 77 19.42 19.99 5.86
C VAL A 77 18.23 20.92 6.15
N LEU A 78 17.48 20.68 7.23
CA LEU A 78 16.36 21.53 7.62
C LEU A 78 16.78 22.99 7.85
N THR A 79 17.94 23.20 8.47
CA THR A 79 18.46 24.55 8.71
C THR A 79 18.73 25.29 7.39
N GLN A 80 19.33 24.63 6.40
CA GLN A 80 19.61 25.24 5.10
C GLN A 80 18.33 25.47 4.29
N ILE A 81 17.35 24.57 4.37
CA ILE A 81 16.02 24.80 3.77
C ILE A 81 15.38 26.04 4.40
N CYS A 82 15.43 26.19 5.73
CA CYS A 82 14.84 27.34 6.44
C CYS A 82 15.58 28.67 6.18
N LYS A 83 16.84 28.65 5.72
CA LYS A 83 17.53 29.85 5.22
C LYS A 83 16.95 30.35 3.88
N ARG A 84 16.36 29.45 3.09
CA ARG A 84 15.82 29.74 1.75
C ARG A 84 14.31 29.96 1.77
N ILE A 85 13.62 29.28 2.68
CA ILE A 85 12.16 29.27 2.79
C ILE A 85 11.79 29.57 4.24
N GLU A 86 11.02 30.63 4.42
CA GLU A 86 10.40 30.95 5.69
C GLU A 86 9.10 30.15 5.83
N PHE A 87 8.93 29.51 6.98
CA PHE A 87 7.76 28.71 7.36
C PHE A 87 7.14 29.32 8.62
N LEU A 88 5.86 29.04 8.88
CA LEU A 88 5.22 29.40 10.15
C LEU A 88 5.94 28.72 11.31
N GLU A 89 6.26 27.44 11.13
CA GLU A 89 7.11 26.67 12.03
C GLU A 89 7.80 25.54 11.27
N ALA A 90 9.05 25.24 11.65
CA ALA A 90 9.77 24.08 11.19
C ALA A 90 10.34 23.33 12.40
N ILE A 91 10.04 22.04 12.54
CA ILE A 91 10.52 21.20 13.63
C ILE A 91 11.29 20.00 13.06
N GLY A 92 12.53 19.80 13.51
CA GLY A 92 13.27 18.55 13.33
C GLY A 92 13.20 17.69 14.60
N ILE A 93 12.93 16.39 14.44
CA ILE A 93 13.02 15.43 15.55
C ILE A 93 14.19 14.48 15.35
N GLU A 94 14.93 14.22 16.42
CA GLU A 94 16.08 13.32 16.42
C GLU A 94 16.13 12.53 17.73
N PRO A 95 16.22 11.19 17.69
CA PRO A 95 16.22 10.38 18.90
C PRO A 95 17.50 10.55 19.73
N ARG A 96 18.66 10.78 19.09
CA ARG A 96 19.94 10.90 19.78
C ARG A 96 20.21 12.32 20.26
N LYS A 97 20.26 12.48 21.58
CA LYS A 97 20.68 13.73 22.22
C LYS A 97 22.04 14.25 21.71
N LYS A 98 23.00 13.36 21.43
CA LYS A 98 24.31 13.74 20.86
C LYS A 98 24.15 14.50 19.54
N ASN A 99 23.30 14.01 18.63
CA ASN A 99 23.08 14.61 17.31
C ASN A 99 22.40 15.99 17.43
N LEU A 100 21.44 16.15 18.35
CA LEU A 100 20.85 17.46 18.65
C LEU A 100 21.91 18.48 19.12
N ILE A 101 22.80 18.05 20.02
CA ILE A 101 23.89 18.89 20.53
C ILE A 101 24.87 19.24 19.40
N LYS A 102 25.22 18.30 18.51
CA LYS A 102 26.03 18.58 17.30
C LYS A 102 25.42 19.75 16.51
N GLY A 103 24.13 19.66 16.23
CA GLY A 103 23.40 20.68 15.50
C GLY A 103 23.37 22.04 16.19
N GLU A 104 23.17 22.04 17.51
CA GLU A 104 23.17 23.27 18.31
C GLU A 104 24.53 23.98 18.22
N VAL A 105 25.62 23.21 18.34
CA VAL A 105 26.98 23.74 18.18
C VAL A 105 27.18 24.29 16.77
N GLY A 106 26.77 23.55 15.73
CA GLY A 106 26.85 23.98 14.34
C GLY A 106 26.12 25.31 14.09
N ARG A 107 24.84 25.40 14.49
CA ARG A 107 24.04 26.62 14.36
C ARG A 107 24.60 27.81 15.13
N ARG A 108 25.13 27.57 16.34
CA ARG A 108 25.77 28.60 17.16
C ARG A 108 27.03 29.15 16.50
N LEU A 109 27.86 28.28 15.92
CA LEU A 109 29.08 28.68 15.20
C LEU A 109 28.74 29.62 14.03
N GLU A 110 27.75 29.23 13.22
CA GLU A 110 27.31 30.01 12.06
C GLU A 110 26.48 31.26 12.42
N LYS A 111 26.08 31.43 13.68
CA LYS A 111 25.15 32.48 14.14
C LYS A 111 23.81 32.44 13.38
N ILE A 112 23.31 31.24 13.11
CA ILE A 112 22.05 31.07 12.38
C ILE A 112 20.87 31.44 13.28
N ASN A 113 20.03 32.35 12.78
CA ASN A 113 18.72 32.65 13.33
C ASN A 113 17.67 32.22 12.29
N THR A 114 17.12 31.02 12.45
CA THR A 114 15.98 30.51 11.67
C THR A 114 14.85 30.12 12.61
N GLN A 115 13.67 29.90 12.05
CA GLN A 115 12.48 29.37 12.74
C GLN A 115 12.59 27.87 13.07
N ALA A 116 13.65 27.19 12.64
CA ALA A 116 13.83 25.76 12.85
C ALA A 116 14.08 25.44 14.32
N LYS A 117 13.25 24.56 14.90
CA LYS A 117 13.40 24.02 16.25
C LYS A 117 13.78 22.56 16.17
N PHE A 118 14.56 22.08 17.11
CA PHE A 118 14.98 20.68 17.17
C PHE A 118 14.65 20.09 18.53
N ILE A 119 13.96 18.96 18.54
CA ILE A 119 13.51 18.29 19.77
C ILE A 119 13.92 16.82 19.76
N GLN A 120 14.07 16.25 20.96
CA GLN A 120 14.40 14.84 21.10
C GLN A 120 13.17 13.97 20.92
N GLY A 121 13.24 13.03 19.97
CA GLY A 121 12.14 12.11 19.68
C GLY A 121 12.39 11.25 18.45
N SER A 122 11.70 10.12 18.39
CA SER A 122 11.66 9.23 17.23
C SER A 122 10.33 9.31 16.50
N ALA A 123 10.21 8.63 15.36
CA ALA A 123 8.91 8.44 14.71
C ALA A 123 7.87 7.79 15.65
N GLU A 124 8.31 6.94 16.57
CA GLU A 124 7.45 6.24 17.53
C GLU A 124 6.85 7.18 18.58
N ASP A 125 7.52 8.30 18.86
CA ASP A 125 7.12 9.29 19.85
C ASP A 125 6.09 10.31 19.35
N LEU A 126 5.75 10.31 18.06
CA LEU A 126 4.96 11.39 17.44
C LEU A 126 3.61 11.63 18.13
N ASP A 127 2.88 10.57 18.46
CA ASP A 127 1.57 10.66 19.15
C ASP A 127 1.66 11.30 20.53
N ARG A 128 2.83 11.22 21.18
CA ARG A 128 3.10 11.87 22.47
C ARG A 128 3.60 13.30 22.28
N LEU A 129 4.42 13.55 21.25
CA LEU A 129 5.04 14.86 21.01
C LEU A 129 4.07 15.87 20.39
N PHE A 130 3.12 15.40 19.60
CA PHE A 130 2.28 16.24 18.73
C PHE A 130 0.80 15.84 18.82
N VAL A 131 0.27 15.75 20.04
CA VAL A 131 -1.15 15.47 20.29
C VAL A 131 -2.03 16.47 19.54
N ASP A 132 -3.00 15.95 18.77
CA ASP A 132 -3.97 16.73 17.99
C ASP A 132 -3.35 17.77 17.04
N ARG A 133 -2.13 17.51 16.57
CA ARG A 133 -1.38 18.44 15.75
C ARG A 133 -1.03 17.86 14.39
N ASP A 134 -1.22 18.69 13.37
CA ASP A 134 -0.85 18.40 11.99
C ASP A 134 0.25 19.32 11.48
N PHE A 135 0.94 18.83 10.46
CA PHE A 135 1.92 19.57 9.68
C PHE A 135 1.53 19.59 8.21
N ASP A 136 1.70 20.72 7.55
CA ASP A 136 1.47 20.83 6.10
C ASP A 136 2.39 19.88 5.34
N ILE A 137 3.67 19.86 5.74
CA ILE A 137 4.73 19.09 5.09
C ILE A 137 5.41 18.21 6.14
N VAL A 138 5.55 16.92 5.84
CA VAL A 138 6.42 16.01 6.61
C VAL A 138 7.57 15.54 5.72
N MET A 139 8.79 15.59 6.24
CA MET A 139 9.98 15.05 5.59
C MET A 139 10.52 13.89 6.41
N CYS A 140 10.96 12.83 5.73
CA CYS A 140 11.63 11.68 6.32
C CYS A 140 12.84 11.37 5.47
N LEU A 141 14.01 11.87 5.89
CA LEU A 141 15.23 11.83 5.09
C LEU A 141 16.24 10.88 5.69
N GLY A 142 16.77 9.94 4.89
CA GLY A 142 17.81 9.00 5.30
C GLY A 142 17.44 8.09 6.49
N MET A 143 16.15 7.91 6.82
CA MET A 143 15.74 7.25 8.07
C MET A 143 15.07 5.88 7.85
N LEU A 144 14.31 5.68 6.77
CA LEU A 144 13.44 4.49 6.64
C LEU A 144 14.19 3.15 6.57
N HIS A 145 15.48 3.14 6.29
CA HIS A 145 16.30 1.92 6.27
C HIS A 145 16.91 1.57 7.64
N HIS A 146 16.54 2.32 8.68
CA HIS A 146 16.96 2.13 10.08
C HIS A 146 15.80 1.71 11.00
N VAL A 147 14.61 1.46 10.44
CA VAL A 147 13.42 1.03 11.19
C VAL A 147 13.11 -0.44 10.97
N SER A 148 12.37 -1.05 11.89
CA SER A 148 11.94 -2.45 11.79
C SER A 148 10.88 -2.66 10.70
N SER A 149 10.07 -1.64 10.43
CA SER A 149 8.99 -1.65 9.45
C SER A 149 8.86 -0.28 8.77
N ALA A 150 9.33 -0.20 7.53
CA ALA A 150 9.11 0.98 6.68
C ALA A 150 7.62 1.30 6.50
N TYR A 151 6.76 0.29 6.35
CA TYR A 151 5.31 0.48 6.22
C TYR A 151 4.71 1.15 7.46
N ASP A 152 4.99 0.62 8.65
CA ASP A 152 4.41 1.17 9.89
C ASP A 152 4.94 2.58 10.18
N THR A 153 6.21 2.82 9.85
CA THR A 153 6.82 4.13 9.98
C THR A 153 6.17 5.13 9.02
N ILE A 154 6.03 4.79 7.73
CA ILE A 154 5.33 5.62 6.75
C ILE A 154 3.89 5.88 7.21
N ARG A 155 3.15 4.85 7.59
CA ARG A 155 1.78 4.98 8.11
C ARG A 155 1.71 5.94 9.28
N ARG A 156 2.67 5.88 10.21
CA ARG A 156 2.72 6.76 11.37
C ARG A 156 3.01 8.22 11.00
N ILE A 157 4.06 8.47 10.23
CA ILE A 157 4.43 9.84 9.84
C ILE A 157 3.40 10.48 8.90
N SER A 158 2.74 9.66 8.07
CA SER A 158 1.65 10.09 7.19
C SER A 158 0.45 10.66 7.95
N LYS A 159 0.18 10.21 9.18
CA LYS A 159 -0.85 10.78 10.06
C LYS A 159 -0.58 12.24 10.43
N TYR A 160 0.64 12.74 10.27
CA TYR A 160 1.02 14.11 10.60
C TYR A 160 1.11 15.00 9.35
N ALA A 161 1.17 14.42 8.15
CA ALA A 161 1.20 15.17 6.90
C ALA A 161 -0.21 15.47 6.39
N SER A 162 -0.57 16.74 6.29
CA SER A 162 -1.87 17.19 5.77
C SER A 162 -1.85 17.51 4.28
N LYS A 163 -0.71 17.93 3.71
CA LYS A 163 -0.60 18.25 2.27
C LYS A 163 0.43 17.41 1.54
N SER A 164 1.66 17.35 2.03
CA SER A 164 2.76 16.69 1.31
C SER A 164 3.66 15.88 2.24
N ILE A 165 4.24 14.82 1.68
CA ILE A 165 5.29 14.04 2.32
C ILE A 165 6.48 13.90 1.39
N ILE A 166 7.68 14.12 1.92
CA ILE A 166 8.94 13.98 1.20
C ILE A 166 9.71 12.84 1.85
N ILE A 167 10.06 11.82 1.06
CA ILE A 167 10.77 10.64 1.54
C ILE A 167 12.08 10.53 0.78
N ASP A 168 13.14 10.33 1.55
CA ASP A 168 14.45 9.93 1.08
C ASP A 168 14.90 8.69 1.87
N SER A 169 15.33 7.62 1.18
CA SER A 169 15.87 6.43 1.82
C SER A 169 16.74 5.60 0.88
N MET A 170 17.71 4.89 1.44
CA MET A 170 18.30 3.71 0.79
C MET A 170 17.20 2.68 0.51
N ILE A 171 17.29 2.06 -0.67
CA ILE A 171 16.38 1.00 -1.13
C ILE A 171 17.13 -0.22 -1.65
N VAL A 172 16.42 -1.35 -1.71
CA VAL A 172 16.84 -2.49 -2.54
C VAL A 172 16.27 -2.38 -3.96
N PRO A 173 17.00 -2.88 -4.98
CA PRO A 173 16.47 -2.98 -6.33
C PRO A 173 15.19 -3.82 -6.40
N GLU A 174 14.31 -3.50 -7.35
CA GLU A 174 13.14 -4.32 -7.64
C GLU A 174 13.56 -5.67 -8.22
N LEU A 175 12.84 -6.74 -7.88
CA LEU A 175 13.10 -8.11 -8.37
C LEU A 175 12.45 -8.33 -9.75
N GLN A 176 12.81 -7.55 -10.76
CA GLN A 176 12.14 -7.60 -12.07
C GLN A 176 12.07 -9.03 -12.65
N ASP A 177 13.18 -9.76 -12.63
CA ASP A 177 13.28 -11.10 -13.22
C ASP A 177 12.76 -12.22 -12.31
N ASP A 178 12.74 -12.00 -11.00
CA ASP A 178 12.36 -13.02 -10.01
C ASP A 178 10.95 -12.82 -9.43
N ALA A 179 10.34 -11.65 -9.64
CA ALA A 179 8.99 -11.34 -9.19
C ALA A 179 7.95 -12.37 -9.67
N PRO A 180 7.93 -12.80 -10.96
CA PRO A 180 7.00 -13.83 -11.40
C PRO A 180 7.17 -15.18 -10.67
N LYS A 181 8.41 -15.52 -10.29
CA LYS A 181 8.72 -16.76 -9.56
C LYS A 181 8.32 -16.68 -8.10
N LEU A 182 8.38 -15.49 -7.50
CA LEU A 182 8.04 -15.26 -6.10
C LEU A 182 6.54 -15.04 -5.86
N GLN A 183 5.82 -14.50 -6.85
CA GLN A 183 4.40 -14.16 -6.73
C GLN A 183 3.51 -15.30 -6.18
N PRO A 184 3.67 -16.58 -6.58
CA PRO A 184 2.87 -17.67 -6.00
C PRO A 184 3.03 -17.82 -4.48
N TYR A 185 4.18 -17.47 -3.92
CA TYR A 185 4.47 -17.58 -2.49
C TYR A 185 3.92 -16.40 -1.67
N VAL A 186 3.65 -15.26 -2.31
CA VAL A 186 3.03 -14.09 -1.65
C VAL A 186 1.52 -14.29 -1.43
N ASN A 187 0.92 -15.25 -2.14
CA ASN A 187 -0.48 -15.64 -1.97
C ASN A 187 -1.47 -14.45 -2.09
N THR A 188 -1.35 -13.67 -3.16
CA THR A 188 -2.20 -12.51 -3.51
C THR A 188 -3.63 -12.94 -3.92
N ARG A 189 -4.37 -13.62 -3.04
CA ARG A 189 -5.71 -14.18 -3.29
C ARG A 189 -6.87 -13.30 -2.83
N ASP A 190 -6.58 -12.25 -2.09
CA ASP A 190 -7.59 -11.31 -1.57
C ASP A 190 -8.29 -10.54 -2.71
N ILE A 191 -9.53 -10.13 -2.49
CA ILE A 191 -10.33 -9.32 -3.42
C ILE A 191 -9.59 -8.03 -3.79
N ILE A 192 -8.80 -7.46 -2.89
CA ILE A 192 -8.01 -6.26 -3.18
C ILE A 192 -6.98 -6.47 -4.31
N TYR A 193 -6.60 -7.71 -4.61
CA TYR A 193 -5.69 -8.02 -5.73
C TYR A 193 -6.41 -8.24 -7.05
N GLN A 194 -7.73 -8.43 -7.05
CA GLN A 194 -8.49 -8.66 -8.27
C GLN A 194 -8.40 -7.43 -9.19
N GLY A 195 -8.03 -7.66 -10.45
CA GLY A 195 -7.91 -6.62 -11.48
C GLY A 195 -6.70 -5.68 -11.34
N GLU A 196 -5.83 -5.86 -10.34
CA GLU A 196 -4.63 -5.02 -10.16
C GLU A 196 -3.35 -5.84 -10.33
N LYS A 197 -2.48 -5.40 -11.25
CA LYS A 197 -1.11 -5.94 -11.41
C LYS A 197 -0.15 -5.16 -10.50
N GLY A 198 0.83 -5.84 -9.92
CA GLY A 198 1.96 -5.19 -9.22
C GLY A 198 1.63 -4.60 -7.84
N THR A 199 0.66 -5.15 -7.12
CA THR A 199 0.22 -4.69 -5.79
C THR A 199 0.93 -5.38 -4.62
N TRP A 200 2.11 -5.94 -4.88
CA TRP A 200 2.98 -6.50 -3.85
C TRP A 200 4.40 -5.98 -4.05
N SER A 201 5.18 -6.03 -2.98
CA SER A 201 6.51 -5.43 -2.95
C SER A 201 7.41 -6.15 -1.94
N ILE A 202 8.69 -5.78 -1.91
CA ILE A 202 9.72 -6.43 -1.10
C ILE A 202 10.48 -5.46 -0.19
N ALA A 203 11.12 -6.02 0.83
CA ALA A 203 12.16 -5.40 1.63
C ALA A 203 13.23 -6.44 1.95
N ALA A 204 14.50 -6.01 2.06
CA ALA A 204 15.55 -6.81 2.67
C ALA A 204 15.63 -6.52 4.18
N PHE A 205 16.15 -7.45 4.96
CA PHE A 205 16.32 -7.30 6.40
C PHE A 205 17.78 -7.48 6.79
N LYS A 206 18.29 -6.64 7.69
CA LYS A 206 19.64 -6.72 8.23
C LYS A 206 19.65 -6.48 9.74
N TYR A 207 20.73 -6.90 10.40
CA TYR A 207 20.98 -6.51 11.78
C TYR A 207 21.59 -5.11 11.83
N GLU A 208 21.15 -4.32 12.78
CA GLU A 208 21.73 -3.01 13.07
C GLU A 208 21.91 -2.82 14.58
N SER A 209 22.90 -2.01 14.95
CA SER A 209 23.23 -1.65 16.32
C SER A 209 23.23 -0.14 16.47
N PRO A 210 23.10 0.40 17.69
CA PRO A 210 23.13 1.85 17.90
C PRO A 210 24.55 2.44 17.95
N TYR A 211 25.55 1.68 17.51
CA TYR A 211 26.96 2.06 17.63
C TYR A 211 27.32 3.32 16.85
N GLY A 212 26.82 3.47 15.63
CA GLY A 212 27.05 4.64 14.79
C GLY A 212 26.04 5.76 15.04
N ASP A 213 26.47 7.01 14.89
CA ASP A 213 25.59 8.17 15.04
C ASP A 213 24.46 8.20 13.99
N GLY A 214 24.69 7.57 12.83
CA GLY A 214 23.71 7.38 11.75
C GLY A 214 23.06 6.00 11.71
N SER A 215 23.14 5.18 12.77
CA SER A 215 22.50 3.85 12.81
C SER A 215 21.11 3.89 13.47
N GLY A 216 20.38 2.78 13.56
CA GLY A 216 19.15 2.68 14.37
C GLY A 216 19.37 2.94 15.87
N VAL A 217 18.32 3.29 16.62
CA VAL A 217 18.40 3.70 18.05
C VAL A 217 18.67 2.52 18.99
N GLY A 218 18.36 1.31 18.55
CA GLY A 218 18.52 0.08 19.34
C GLY A 218 19.23 -1.02 18.55
N PHE A 219 19.44 -2.15 19.23
CA PHE A 219 19.83 -3.39 18.57
C PHE A 219 18.59 -4.06 17.99
N GLY A 220 18.67 -4.54 16.75
CA GLY A 220 17.55 -5.26 16.18
C GLY A 220 17.68 -5.54 14.70
N ILE A 221 16.55 -5.97 14.14
CA ILE A 221 16.37 -6.16 12.71
C ILE A 221 15.75 -4.88 12.16
N VAL A 222 16.39 -4.33 11.13
CA VAL A 222 15.87 -3.21 10.34
C VAL A 222 15.59 -3.68 8.92
N ASN A 223 14.69 -2.99 8.23
CA ASN A 223 14.35 -3.31 6.84
C ASN A 223 14.88 -2.25 5.87
N ILE A 224 15.33 -2.69 4.70
CA ILE A 224 15.67 -1.84 3.56
C ILE A 224 14.55 -2.02 2.53
N PRO A 225 13.62 -1.06 2.39
CA PRO A 225 12.47 -1.20 1.51
C PRO A 225 12.89 -1.16 0.04
N SER A 226 12.07 -1.68 -0.86
CA SER A 226 12.13 -1.30 -2.28
C SER A 226 11.37 0.02 -2.52
N ALA A 227 11.57 0.64 -3.69
CA ALA A 227 10.83 1.85 -4.07
C ALA A 227 9.31 1.58 -4.12
N SER A 228 8.92 0.43 -4.67
CA SER A 228 7.53 0.01 -4.75
C SER A 228 6.88 -0.14 -3.37
N LEU A 229 7.63 -0.54 -2.33
CA LEU A 229 7.09 -0.67 -0.97
C LEU A 229 6.79 0.71 -0.38
N ILE A 230 7.69 1.67 -0.57
CA ILE A 230 7.48 3.06 -0.12
C ILE A 230 6.24 3.64 -0.82
N GLN A 231 6.16 3.48 -2.15
CA GLN A 231 5.03 3.95 -2.96
C GLN A 231 3.70 3.31 -2.55
N MET A 232 3.68 1.99 -2.36
CA MET A 232 2.50 1.25 -1.91
C MET A 232 2.05 1.70 -0.52
N SER A 233 3.00 1.93 0.39
CA SER A 233 2.72 2.42 1.74
C SER A 233 2.11 3.82 1.73
N LEU A 234 2.65 4.73 0.91
CA LEU A 234 2.14 6.08 0.72
C LEU A 234 0.74 6.08 0.10
N HIS A 235 0.53 5.27 -0.94
CA HIS A 235 -0.77 5.11 -1.60
C HIS A 235 -1.83 4.61 -0.60
N ASN A 236 -1.46 3.62 0.22
CA ASN A 236 -2.34 3.12 1.29
C ASN A 236 -2.66 4.18 2.35
N CYS A 237 -1.83 5.21 2.50
CA CYS A 237 -2.05 6.32 3.44
C CYS A 237 -2.74 7.53 2.81
N GLY A 238 -3.32 7.37 1.61
CA GLY A 238 -4.09 8.40 0.92
C GLY A 238 -3.25 9.42 0.15
N PHE A 239 -1.99 9.10 -0.16
CA PHE A 239 -1.13 9.95 -0.97
C PHE A 239 -1.15 9.51 -2.44
N SER A 240 -0.90 10.49 -3.32
CA SER A 240 -0.82 10.34 -4.76
C SER A 240 0.33 9.42 -5.18
N LYS A 241 0.41 9.18 -6.50
CA LYS A 241 1.65 8.70 -7.11
C LYS A 241 2.82 9.62 -6.75
N THR A 242 3.95 9.04 -6.40
CA THR A 242 5.16 9.77 -6.03
C THR A 242 5.79 10.43 -7.25
N THR A 243 6.26 11.67 -7.08
CA THR A 243 7.10 12.37 -8.06
C THR A 243 8.56 12.26 -7.62
N LEU A 244 9.39 11.58 -8.41
CA LEU A 244 10.82 11.47 -8.14
C LEU A 244 11.49 12.85 -8.24
N LEU A 245 12.31 13.17 -7.26
CA LEU A 245 13.07 14.44 -7.22
C LEU A 245 14.50 14.27 -7.74
N GLY A 246 15.02 13.05 -7.69
CA GLY A 246 16.26 12.63 -8.32
C GLY A 246 16.67 11.24 -7.85
N ASP A 247 17.88 10.83 -8.18
CA ASP A 247 18.43 9.51 -7.86
C ASP A 247 19.90 9.60 -7.44
N GLU A 248 20.49 8.47 -7.07
CA GLU A 248 21.85 8.39 -6.56
C GLU A 248 22.93 8.86 -7.55
N ASN A 249 22.65 8.86 -8.85
CA ASN A 249 23.62 9.29 -9.87
C ASN A 249 23.74 10.81 -9.97
N ASP A 250 22.82 11.57 -9.34
CA ASP A 250 22.92 13.03 -9.29
C ASP A 250 24.03 13.52 -8.35
N PHE A 251 24.49 12.70 -7.40
CA PHE A 251 25.46 13.14 -6.37
C PHE A 251 26.53 12.11 -5.97
N PHE A 252 26.40 10.83 -6.33
CA PHE A 252 27.50 9.88 -6.28
C PHE A 252 28.13 9.70 -7.65
N ASP A 253 29.46 9.72 -7.72
CA ASP A 253 30.16 9.34 -8.94
C ASP A 253 30.22 7.81 -9.10
N LYS A 254 30.75 7.34 -10.25
CA LYS A 254 30.86 5.89 -10.53
C LYS A 254 31.75 5.16 -9.53
N SER A 255 32.77 5.82 -8.98
CA SER A 255 33.69 5.21 -8.02
C SER A 255 33.04 5.04 -6.65
N ASP A 256 32.29 6.06 -6.19
CA ASP A 256 31.49 5.99 -4.97
C ASP A 256 30.40 4.93 -5.07
N GLN A 257 29.73 4.86 -6.22
CA GLN A 257 28.72 3.83 -6.50
C GLN A 257 29.30 2.42 -6.51
N GLN A 258 30.52 2.23 -7.03
CA GLN A 258 31.20 0.92 -6.97
C GLN A 258 31.54 0.49 -5.54
N LEU A 259 31.90 1.45 -4.67
CA LEU A 259 32.24 1.16 -3.29
C LEU A 259 31.01 0.87 -2.43
N ARG A 260 29.91 1.60 -2.64
CA ARG A 260 28.73 1.55 -1.77
C ARG A 260 27.62 0.66 -2.33
N GLY A 261 27.41 0.65 -3.64
CA GLY A 261 26.33 -0.07 -4.30
C GLY A 261 24.93 0.36 -3.83
N VAL A 262 24.80 1.58 -3.31
CA VAL A 262 23.57 2.07 -2.66
C VAL A 262 22.63 2.62 -3.73
N LYS A 263 21.41 2.09 -3.74
CA LYS A 263 20.28 2.66 -4.47
C LYS A 263 19.48 3.57 -3.56
N GLU A 264 19.00 4.68 -4.09
CA GLU A 264 18.22 5.64 -3.32
C GLU A 264 16.84 5.88 -3.93
N PHE A 265 15.87 6.09 -3.05
CA PHE A 265 14.56 6.59 -3.40
C PHE A 265 14.40 7.98 -2.81
N PHE A 266 14.25 8.99 -3.66
CA PHE A 266 13.98 10.35 -3.23
C PHE A 266 12.80 10.95 -3.99
N ALA A 267 11.69 11.16 -3.28
CA ALA A 267 10.44 11.57 -3.90
C ALA A 267 9.56 12.41 -2.99
N VAL A 268 8.64 13.14 -3.61
CA VAL A 268 7.52 13.81 -2.95
C VAL A 268 6.21 13.13 -3.32
N SER A 269 5.27 13.05 -2.39
CA SER A 269 3.88 12.70 -2.68
C SER A 269 2.91 13.66 -2.01
N LYS A 270 1.76 13.90 -2.67
CA LYS A 270 0.73 14.82 -2.20
C LYS A 270 -0.45 14.04 -1.67
N ARG A 271 -1.11 14.56 -0.64
CA ARG A 271 -2.33 13.95 -0.12
C ARG A 271 -3.47 14.16 -1.13
N GLU A 272 -4.07 13.06 -1.58
CA GLU A 272 -5.23 13.05 -2.46
C GLU A 272 -6.51 12.64 -1.72
N ILE A 273 -6.37 11.74 -0.74
CA ILE A 273 -7.48 11.21 0.05
C ILE A 273 -7.41 11.83 1.44
N LYS A 274 -8.57 12.31 1.93
CA LYS A 274 -8.70 12.83 3.28
C LYS A 274 -8.43 11.71 4.29
N ARG A 275 -7.90 12.08 5.45
CA ARG A 275 -7.68 11.13 6.52
C ARG A 275 -9.00 10.54 7.03
N GLY A 276 -9.01 9.26 7.32
CA GLY A 276 -10.20 8.47 7.65
C GLY A 276 -10.97 7.96 6.43
N GLU A 277 -10.63 8.41 5.22
CA GLU A 277 -11.25 7.93 3.97
C GLU A 277 -10.35 6.96 3.19
N GLU A 278 -9.17 6.60 3.72
CA GLU A 278 -8.21 5.73 3.03
C GLU A 278 -8.81 4.35 2.69
N ASP A 279 -9.60 3.80 3.62
CA ASP A 279 -10.25 2.50 3.45
C ASP A 279 -11.45 2.55 2.49
N LYS A 280 -11.93 3.74 2.12
CA LYS A 280 -13.11 3.90 1.26
C LYS A 280 -12.91 3.24 -0.10
N LYS A 281 -11.74 3.44 -0.73
CA LYS A 281 -11.40 2.80 -2.01
C LYS A 281 -11.45 1.27 -1.90
N TRP A 282 -10.95 0.72 -0.79
CA TRP A 282 -10.93 -0.73 -0.59
C TRP A 282 -12.33 -1.29 -0.32
N ARG A 283 -13.15 -0.58 0.47
CA ARG A 283 -14.57 -0.92 0.66
C ARG A 283 -15.35 -0.91 -0.65
N GLU A 284 -15.21 0.16 -1.45
CA GLU A 284 -15.83 0.25 -2.78
C GLU A 284 -15.36 -0.89 -3.71
N LYS A 285 -14.09 -1.30 -3.61
CA LYS A 285 -13.58 -2.44 -4.38
C LYS A 285 -14.20 -3.76 -3.95
N VAL A 286 -14.34 -3.99 -2.64
CA VAL A 286 -15.00 -5.18 -2.09
C VAL A 286 -16.49 -5.18 -2.49
N GLU A 287 -17.18 -4.06 -2.32
CA GLU A 287 -18.56 -3.85 -2.77
C GLU A 287 -18.73 -4.18 -4.26
N ASN A 288 -17.90 -3.61 -5.13
CA ASN A 288 -17.95 -3.87 -6.57
C ASN A 288 -17.68 -5.34 -6.92
N SER A 289 -16.74 -6.00 -6.23
CA SER A 289 -16.48 -7.43 -6.42
C SER A 289 -17.71 -8.25 -6.01
N GLU A 290 -18.26 -8.01 -4.82
CA GLU A 290 -19.43 -8.73 -4.33
C GLU A 290 -20.69 -8.45 -5.17
N GLU A 291 -20.84 -7.24 -5.72
CA GLU A 291 -21.89 -6.91 -6.69
C GLU A 291 -21.77 -7.79 -7.93
N ILE A 292 -20.57 -7.96 -8.48
CA ILE A 292 -20.33 -8.84 -9.62
C ILE A 292 -20.72 -10.28 -9.27
N PHE A 293 -20.18 -10.82 -8.17
CA PHE A 293 -20.41 -12.22 -7.82
C PHE A 293 -21.85 -12.53 -7.40
N CYS A 294 -22.56 -11.59 -6.76
CA CYS A 294 -23.91 -11.82 -6.26
C CYS A 294 -25.00 -11.44 -7.27
N HIS A 295 -24.74 -10.49 -8.17
CA HIS A 295 -25.79 -9.87 -9.00
C HIS A 295 -25.54 -9.94 -10.50
N THR A 296 -24.35 -10.35 -10.95
CA THR A 296 -24.16 -10.70 -12.36
C THR A 296 -24.54 -12.16 -12.58
N ASN A 297 -25.47 -12.40 -13.50
CA ASN A 297 -25.82 -13.75 -13.97
C ASN A 297 -24.94 -14.12 -15.15
N LEU A 298 -24.35 -15.31 -15.13
CA LEU A 298 -23.68 -15.81 -16.33
C LEU A 298 -24.70 -16.01 -17.47
N PRO A 299 -24.28 -15.90 -18.75
CA PRO A 299 -25.13 -16.21 -19.88
C PRO A 299 -25.68 -17.65 -19.79
N GLU A 300 -26.92 -17.83 -20.19
CA GLU A 300 -27.66 -19.11 -20.10
C GLU A 300 -26.87 -20.30 -20.68
N LYS A 301 -26.39 -20.14 -21.92
CA LYS A 301 -25.55 -21.12 -22.62
C LYS A 301 -24.35 -21.58 -21.78
N LEU A 302 -23.73 -20.66 -21.06
CA LEU A 302 -22.57 -20.96 -20.22
C LEU A 302 -22.98 -21.71 -18.94
N ILE A 303 -24.11 -21.36 -18.33
CA ILE A 303 -24.62 -22.06 -17.13
C ILE A 303 -25.02 -23.49 -17.48
N VAL A 304 -25.71 -23.69 -18.60
CA VAL A 304 -26.07 -25.02 -19.12
C VAL A 304 -24.81 -25.84 -19.38
N SER A 305 -23.80 -25.27 -20.05
CA SER A 305 -22.52 -25.94 -20.30
C SER A 305 -21.78 -26.28 -19.00
N LEU A 306 -21.73 -25.35 -18.02
CA LEU A 306 -21.13 -25.60 -16.72
C LEU A 306 -21.80 -26.76 -15.98
N ALA A 307 -23.14 -26.81 -15.97
CA ALA A 307 -23.89 -27.87 -15.32
C ALA A 307 -23.73 -29.22 -16.05
N LYS A 308 -23.77 -29.20 -17.38
CA LYS A 308 -23.63 -30.38 -18.26
C LYS A 308 -22.25 -31.05 -18.11
N ASN A 309 -21.19 -30.25 -18.11
CA ASN A 309 -19.81 -30.77 -18.17
C ASN A 309 -19.20 -31.03 -16.78
N PHE A 310 -19.89 -30.71 -15.69
CA PHE A 310 -19.34 -30.91 -14.34
C PHE A 310 -19.71 -32.30 -13.78
N PRO A 311 -18.74 -33.23 -13.61
CA PRO A 311 -19.03 -34.63 -13.25
C PRO A 311 -19.67 -34.82 -11.87
N GLY A 312 -19.62 -33.81 -11.00
CA GLY A 312 -20.15 -33.92 -9.64
C GLY A 312 -21.67 -33.77 -9.53
N PHE A 313 -22.39 -33.64 -10.65
CA PHE A 313 -23.82 -33.34 -10.68
C PHE A 313 -24.70 -34.48 -11.20
N ASP A 314 -24.16 -35.67 -11.48
CA ASP A 314 -24.97 -36.78 -12.00
C ASP A 314 -26.18 -37.13 -11.12
N ASP A 315 -26.05 -36.96 -9.79
CA ASP A 315 -27.14 -37.22 -8.82
C ASP A 315 -28.07 -36.02 -8.58
N LEU A 316 -27.71 -34.84 -9.10
CA LEU A 316 -28.46 -33.62 -8.94
C LEU A 316 -29.11 -33.32 -10.29
N LYS A 317 -30.45 -33.28 -10.34
CA LYS A 317 -31.24 -32.94 -11.54
C LYS A 317 -31.05 -31.48 -12.03
N ILE A 318 -29.86 -30.91 -11.90
CA ILE A 318 -29.50 -29.55 -12.28
C ILE A 318 -29.71 -29.36 -13.77
N TYR A 319 -29.16 -30.26 -14.58
CA TYR A 319 -29.26 -30.16 -16.02
C TYR A 319 -30.72 -30.28 -16.49
N ASP A 320 -31.47 -31.25 -15.96
CA ASP A 320 -32.89 -31.41 -16.26
C ASP A 320 -33.71 -30.17 -15.89
N ASP A 321 -33.53 -29.65 -14.66
CA ASP A 321 -34.24 -28.45 -14.19
C ASP A 321 -33.86 -27.21 -15.04
N LEU A 322 -32.62 -27.11 -15.52
CA LEU A 322 -32.20 -26.03 -16.41
C LEU A 322 -32.90 -26.14 -17.76
N ILE A 323 -32.86 -27.32 -18.40
CA ILE A 323 -33.49 -27.56 -19.72
C ILE A 323 -35.01 -27.37 -19.67
N GLU A 324 -35.66 -27.69 -18.54
CA GLU A 324 -37.10 -27.41 -18.37
C GLU A 324 -37.40 -25.90 -18.44
N VAL A 325 -36.50 -25.06 -17.94
CA VAL A 325 -36.66 -23.60 -17.92
C VAL A 325 -36.18 -22.94 -19.20
N THR A 326 -35.06 -23.40 -19.78
CA THR A 326 -34.40 -22.79 -20.95
C THR A 326 -34.90 -23.35 -22.28
N GLY A 327 -35.40 -24.57 -22.28
CA GLY A 327 -35.45 -25.41 -23.49
C GLY A 327 -34.06 -25.95 -23.86
N GLU A 328 -33.97 -26.55 -25.04
CA GLU A 328 -32.70 -27.06 -25.56
C GLU A 328 -31.78 -25.90 -25.98
N VAL A 329 -30.64 -25.78 -25.28
CA VAL A 329 -29.58 -24.81 -25.59
C VAL A 329 -28.36 -25.57 -26.09
N SER A 330 -27.92 -25.29 -27.33
CA SER A 330 -26.69 -25.88 -27.85
C SER A 330 -25.46 -25.29 -27.15
N THR A 331 -24.58 -26.14 -26.64
CA THR A 331 -23.35 -25.77 -25.91
C THR A 331 -22.08 -26.36 -26.54
N GLU A 332 -22.20 -27.07 -27.65
CA GLU A 332 -21.13 -27.88 -28.24
C GLU A 332 -19.87 -27.06 -28.57
N ASP A 333 -20.04 -25.80 -28.96
CA ASP A 333 -18.96 -24.89 -29.31
C ASP A 333 -18.18 -24.32 -28.10
N ILE A 334 -18.66 -24.53 -26.88
CA ILE A 334 -18.01 -24.04 -25.65
C ILE A 334 -17.71 -25.12 -24.60
N ASP A 335 -18.22 -26.35 -24.77
CA ASP A 335 -18.06 -27.44 -23.80
C ASP A 335 -16.56 -27.77 -23.53
N ASP A 336 -15.73 -27.76 -24.57
CA ASP A 336 -14.28 -27.95 -24.44
C ASP A 336 -13.62 -26.80 -23.66
N ILE A 337 -14.10 -25.57 -23.84
CA ILE A 337 -13.60 -24.38 -23.14
C ILE A 337 -13.93 -24.50 -21.65
N VAL A 338 -15.18 -24.86 -21.32
CA VAL A 338 -15.64 -25.05 -19.95
C VAL A 338 -14.85 -26.15 -19.24
N SER A 339 -14.59 -27.26 -19.95
CA SER A 339 -13.77 -28.35 -19.43
C SER A 339 -12.35 -27.91 -19.10
N ARG A 340 -11.73 -27.09 -19.97
CA ARG A 340 -10.41 -26.48 -19.67
C ARG A 340 -10.45 -25.55 -18.47
N ILE A 341 -11.48 -24.71 -18.35
CA ILE A 341 -11.63 -23.81 -17.20
C ILE A 341 -11.61 -24.61 -15.90
N PHE A 342 -12.27 -25.77 -15.82
CA PHE A 342 -12.22 -26.62 -14.63
C PHE A 342 -10.82 -27.16 -14.31
N SER A 343 -10.03 -27.52 -15.32
CA SER A 343 -8.72 -28.14 -15.11
C SER A 343 -7.60 -27.12 -14.86
N GLN A 344 -7.61 -25.99 -15.54
CA GLN A 344 -6.48 -25.04 -15.55
C GLN A 344 -6.84 -23.60 -15.14
N GLY A 345 -8.12 -23.32 -14.92
CA GLY A 345 -8.63 -21.96 -14.78
C GLY A 345 -8.83 -21.26 -16.11
N LEU A 346 -9.41 -20.05 -16.07
CA LEU A 346 -9.69 -19.23 -17.25
C LEU A 346 -8.42 -18.57 -17.79
N THR A 347 -8.11 -18.79 -19.07
CA THR A 347 -7.00 -18.13 -19.77
C THR A 347 -7.48 -16.96 -20.65
N GLU A 348 -6.57 -16.16 -21.21
CA GLU A 348 -6.91 -15.08 -22.17
C GLU A 348 -7.50 -15.66 -23.47
N ASP A 349 -6.95 -16.78 -23.98
CA ASP A 349 -7.46 -17.48 -25.16
C ASP A 349 -8.88 -18.01 -24.94
N ASP A 350 -9.17 -18.50 -23.73
CA ASP A 350 -10.53 -18.91 -23.36
C ASP A 350 -11.50 -17.72 -23.35
N GLN A 351 -11.07 -16.54 -22.89
CA GLN A 351 -11.91 -15.33 -22.91
C GLN A 351 -12.23 -14.90 -24.34
N GLU A 352 -11.25 -14.89 -25.24
CA GLU A 352 -11.46 -14.54 -26.65
C GLU A 352 -12.42 -15.52 -27.32
N SER A 353 -12.20 -16.82 -27.11
CA SER A 353 -13.08 -17.87 -27.62
C SER A 353 -14.51 -17.74 -27.11
N LEU A 354 -14.68 -17.45 -25.82
CA LEU A 354 -16.00 -17.23 -25.24
C LEU A 354 -16.70 -15.98 -25.79
N ARG A 355 -15.98 -14.88 -26.06
CA ARG A 355 -16.56 -13.67 -26.70
C ARG A 355 -17.12 -13.96 -28.09
N MET A 356 -16.53 -14.90 -28.83
CA MET A 356 -17.01 -15.29 -30.16
C MET A 356 -18.24 -16.19 -30.12
N ASN A 357 -18.39 -17.00 -29.07
CA ASN A 357 -19.36 -18.11 -29.03
C ASN A 357 -20.51 -17.90 -28.02
N VAL A 358 -20.41 -16.92 -27.13
CA VAL A 358 -21.41 -16.64 -26.08
C VAL A 358 -21.90 -15.19 -26.17
N GLU A 359 -23.17 -15.02 -26.52
CA GLU A 359 -23.80 -13.71 -26.59
C GLU A 359 -23.80 -13.01 -25.22
N ALA A 360 -23.61 -11.68 -25.23
CA ALA A 360 -23.62 -10.82 -24.05
C ALA A 360 -22.54 -11.11 -22.99
N ILE A 361 -21.56 -11.98 -23.27
CA ILE A 361 -20.44 -12.19 -22.35
C ILE A 361 -19.54 -10.94 -22.25
N ASN A 362 -19.01 -10.67 -21.06
CA ASN A 362 -18.26 -9.45 -20.78
C ASN A 362 -17.30 -9.66 -19.60
N ASP A 363 -16.55 -8.64 -19.23
CA ASP A 363 -15.49 -8.70 -18.22
C ASP A 363 -15.98 -9.09 -16.82
N LYS A 364 -17.23 -8.78 -16.46
CA LYS A 364 -17.82 -9.21 -15.18
C LYS A 364 -18.02 -10.72 -15.15
N HIS A 365 -18.45 -11.31 -16.26
CA HIS A 365 -18.59 -12.76 -16.40
C HIS A 365 -17.22 -13.45 -16.29
N PHE A 366 -16.17 -12.88 -16.90
CA PHE A 366 -14.82 -13.43 -16.80
C PHE A 366 -14.26 -13.41 -15.38
N GLN A 367 -14.61 -12.41 -14.55
CA GLN A 367 -14.26 -12.42 -13.13
C GLN A 367 -14.89 -13.58 -12.36
N ILE A 368 -16.14 -13.94 -12.68
CA ILE A 368 -16.81 -15.11 -12.12
C ILE A 368 -16.10 -16.40 -12.56
N LEU A 369 -15.89 -16.57 -13.87
CA LEU A 369 -15.27 -17.76 -14.43
C LEU A 369 -13.82 -17.98 -13.96
N ALA A 370 -13.06 -16.89 -13.75
CA ALA A 370 -11.68 -16.94 -13.28
C ALA A 370 -11.51 -17.61 -11.90
N VAL A 371 -12.60 -17.77 -11.13
CA VAL A 371 -12.54 -18.43 -9.82
C VAL A 371 -13.32 -19.74 -9.74
N ILE A 372 -14.09 -20.14 -10.77
CA ILE A 372 -14.91 -21.37 -10.75
C ILE A 372 -14.07 -22.61 -10.49
N PHE A 373 -12.91 -22.73 -11.11
CA PHE A 373 -12.02 -23.91 -10.99
C PHE A 373 -11.58 -24.22 -9.55
N ARG A 374 -11.65 -23.23 -8.64
CA ARG A 374 -11.37 -23.40 -7.22
C ARG A 374 -12.65 -23.83 -6.50
N LEU A 375 -12.85 -25.12 -6.28
CA LEU A 375 -14.10 -25.67 -5.71
C LEU A 375 -15.31 -25.45 -6.65
N PRO A 376 -15.28 -26.06 -7.85
CA PRO A 376 -16.29 -25.85 -8.89
C PRO A 376 -17.71 -26.26 -8.48
N TYR A 377 -17.86 -27.31 -7.67
CA TYR A 377 -19.17 -27.82 -7.24
C TYR A 377 -20.04 -26.72 -6.64
N GLU A 378 -19.56 -26.02 -5.60
CA GLU A 378 -20.33 -24.99 -4.91
C GLU A 378 -20.55 -23.78 -5.80
N LYS A 379 -19.53 -23.37 -6.55
CA LYS A 379 -19.58 -22.15 -7.37
C LYS A 379 -20.56 -22.28 -8.52
N ILE A 380 -20.60 -23.42 -9.21
CA ILE A 380 -21.58 -23.64 -10.27
C ILE A 380 -22.99 -23.67 -9.70
N ILE A 381 -23.21 -24.31 -8.53
CA ILE A 381 -24.53 -24.31 -7.89
C ILE A 381 -24.98 -22.89 -7.52
N VAL A 382 -24.07 -22.01 -7.08
CA VAL A 382 -24.40 -20.59 -6.83
C VAL A 382 -24.87 -19.91 -8.12
N GLU A 383 -24.18 -20.12 -9.25
CA GLU A 383 -24.57 -19.55 -10.54
C GLU A 383 -25.92 -20.09 -11.04
N VAL A 384 -26.17 -21.40 -10.86
CA VAL A 384 -27.46 -22.04 -11.15
C VAL A 384 -28.58 -21.44 -10.29
N GLY A 385 -28.35 -21.27 -8.99
CA GLY A 385 -29.33 -20.66 -8.08
C GLY A 385 -29.66 -19.22 -8.48
N LYS A 386 -28.66 -18.44 -8.89
CA LYS A 386 -28.84 -17.08 -9.42
C LYS A 386 -29.70 -17.06 -10.69
N PHE A 387 -29.43 -17.98 -11.62
CA PHE A 387 -30.20 -18.13 -12.85
C PHE A 387 -31.67 -18.42 -12.60
N PHE A 388 -31.99 -19.38 -11.73
CA PHE A 388 -33.39 -19.65 -11.40
C PHE A 388 -34.07 -18.46 -10.75
N LEU A 389 -33.37 -17.74 -9.87
CA LEU A 389 -33.92 -16.55 -9.24
C LEU A 389 -34.20 -15.43 -10.26
N SER A 390 -33.28 -15.18 -11.20
CA SER A 390 -33.46 -14.15 -12.23
C SER A 390 -34.57 -14.48 -13.23
N ASN A 391 -34.86 -15.75 -13.44
CA ASN A 391 -35.90 -16.23 -14.35
C ASN A 391 -37.26 -16.48 -13.67
N GLY A 392 -37.43 -16.07 -12.41
CA GLY A 392 -38.73 -16.16 -11.73
C GLY A 392 -39.05 -17.54 -11.15
N TYR A 393 -38.04 -18.36 -10.89
CA TYR A 393 -38.16 -19.67 -10.24
C TYR A 393 -37.52 -19.69 -8.84
N PRO A 394 -38.04 -18.91 -7.87
CA PRO A 394 -37.42 -18.77 -6.56
C PRO A 394 -37.38 -20.08 -5.75
N ASP A 395 -38.31 -21.02 -5.95
CA ASP A 395 -38.28 -22.32 -5.27
C ASP A 395 -37.08 -23.18 -5.69
N LEU A 396 -36.76 -23.19 -7.00
CA LEU A 396 -35.56 -23.86 -7.52
C LEU A 396 -34.30 -23.15 -7.04
N ALA A 397 -34.28 -21.82 -7.03
CA ALA A 397 -33.17 -21.06 -6.45
C ALA A 397 -32.92 -21.44 -4.98
N VAL A 398 -33.99 -21.51 -4.16
CA VAL A 398 -33.90 -21.94 -2.76
C VAL A 398 -33.33 -23.35 -2.64
N LYS A 399 -33.83 -24.31 -3.44
CA LYS A 399 -33.32 -25.69 -3.48
C LYS A 399 -31.80 -25.71 -3.70
N TYR A 400 -31.31 -24.98 -4.70
CA TYR A 400 -29.89 -24.99 -5.07
C TYR A 400 -28.99 -24.27 -4.06
N PHE A 401 -29.36 -23.09 -3.57
CA PHE A 401 -28.57 -22.42 -2.52
C PHE A 401 -28.50 -23.24 -1.23
N GLN A 402 -29.55 -23.99 -0.89
CA GLN A 402 -29.53 -24.89 0.26
C GLN A 402 -28.56 -26.06 0.10
N LEU A 403 -28.30 -26.54 -1.13
CA LEU A 403 -27.28 -27.58 -1.35
C LEU A 403 -25.88 -27.08 -0.99
N VAL A 404 -25.55 -25.83 -1.33
CA VAL A 404 -24.28 -25.19 -0.94
C VAL A 404 -24.20 -25.07 0.59
N ILE A 405 -25.20 -24.43 1.20
CA ILE A 405 -25.18 -24.08 2.63
C ILE A 405 -25.20 -25.32 3.54
N ARG A 406 -25.84 -26.41 3.10
CA ARG A 406 -25.94 -27.65 3.88
C ARG A 406 -24.74 -28.59 3.71
N LYS A 407 -23.84 -28.32 2.75
CA LYS A 407 -22.66 -29.15 2.52
C LYS A 407 -21.61 -28.87 3.62
N PRO A 408 -21.20 -29.88 4.41
CA PRO A 408 -20.15 -29.70 5.41
C PRO A 408 -18.83 -29.29 4.75
N GLY A 409 -18.19 -28.24 5.27
CA GLY A 409 -16.91 -27.75 4.76
C GLY A 409 -16.98 -27.08 3.38
N CYS A 410 -18.15 -26.58 2.99
CA CYS A 410 -18.31 -25.83 1.75
C CYS A 410 -17.38 -24.59 1.68
N ASP A 411 -17.08 -24.16 0.47
CA ASP A 411 -16.33 -22.93 0.20
C ASP A 411 -16.95 -21.71 0.91
N TRP A 412 -16.14 -20.96 1.66
CA TRP A 412 -16.62 -19.84 2.48
C TRP A 412 -17.25 -18.72 1.63
N TRP A 413 -16.67 -18.40 0.46
CA TRP A 413 -17.23 -17.41 -0.46
C TRP A 413 -18.58 -17.86 -1.01
N SER A 414 -18.67 -19.12 -1.46
CA SER A 414 -19.94 -19.69 -1.93
C SER A 414 -21.00 -19.72 -0.83
N PHE A 415 -20.62 -19.99 0.42
CA PHE A 415 -21.53 -20.06 1.56
C PHE A 415 -22.23 -18.73 1.84
N TYR A 416 -21.47 -17.65 2.08
CA TYR A 416 -22.09 -16.39 2.48
C TYR A 416 -22.86 -15.75 1.32
N ARG A 417 -22.36 -15.89 0.08
CA ARG A 417 -23.08 -15.43 -1.13
C ARG A 417 -24.39 -16.18 -1.30
N SER A 418 -24.39 -17.50 -1.08
CA SER A 418 -25.62 -18.30 -1.06
C SER A 418 -26.57 -17.83 0.03
N CYS A 419 -26.08 -17.55 1.25
CA CYS A 419 -26.93 -17.04 2.34
C CYS A 419 -27.59 -15.71 1.95
N TYR A 420 -26.83 -14.77 1.40
CA TYR A 420 -27.33 -13.47 0.95
C TYR A 420 -28.41 -13.59 -0.13
N ILE A 421 -28.17 -14.38 -1.17
CA ILE A 421 -29.10 -14.51 -2.30
C ILE A 421 -30.33 -15.34 -1.89
N LEU A 422 -30.13 -16.38 -1.07
CA LEU A 422 -31.20 -17.18 -0.48
C LEU A 422 -32.14 -16.33 0.39
N CYS A 423 -31.61 -15.35 1.14
CA CYS A 423 -32.45 -14.40 1.86
C CYS A 423 -33.42 -13.66 0.94
N LYS A 424 -32.97 -13.25 -0.26
CA LYS A 424 -33.80 -12.57 -1.26
C LYS A 424 -34.86 -13.52 -1.83
N ALA A 425 -34.46 -14.73 -2.23
CA ALA A 425 -35.38 -15.73 -2.76
C ALA A 425 -36.49 -16.11 -1.76
N LEU A 426 -36.13 -16.33 -0.48
CA LEU A 426 -37.11 -16.64 0.57
C LEU A 426 -38.08 -15.50 0.84
N ARG A 427 -37.65 -14.24 0.73
CA ARG A 427 -38.56 -13.08 0.86
C ARG A 427 -39.56 -13.01 -0.29
N GLN A 428 -39.14 -13.32 -1.53
CA GLN A 428 -40.06 -13.38 -2.68
C GLN A 428 -41.15 -14.46 -2.47
N LEU A 429 -40.82 -15.54 -1.75
CA LEU A 429 -41.75 -16.60 -1.37
C LEU A 429 -42.55 -16.31 -0.08
N GLY A 430 -42.36 -15.16 0.57
CA GLY A 430 -43.03 -14.83 1.85
C GLY A 430 -42.50 -15.60 3.08
N ARG A 431 -41.36 -16.28 2.98
CA ARG A 431 -40.74 -17.10 4.06
C ARG A 431 -39.80 -16.27 4.94
N THR A 432 -40.36 -15.29 5.65
CA THR A 432 -39.62 -14.28 6.41
C THR A 432 -38.73 -14.85 7.53
N ASP A 433 -39.22 -15.83 8.30
CA ASP A 433 -38.45 -16.40 9.42
C ASP A 433 -37.20 -17.14 8.95
N GLU A 434 -37.31 -17.89 7.85
CA GLU A 434 -36.17 -18.54 7.24
C GLU A 434 -35.20 -17.52 6.64
N SER A 435 -35.70 -16.48 5.98
CA SER A 435 -34.87 -15.36 5.50
C SER A 435 -34.05 -14.74 6.64
N LYS A 436 -34.65 -14.54 7.82
CA LYS A 436 -33.95 -14.02 8.99
C LYS A 436 -32.82 -14.95 9.44
N ARG A 437 -33.07 -16.27 9.52
CA ARG A 437 -32.05 -17.26 9.86
C ARG A 437 -30.84 -17.19 8.93
N TYR A 438 -31.04 -17.09 7.62
CA TYR A 438 -29.93 -17.02 6.67
C TYR A 438 -29.20 -15.67 6.70
N LYS A 439 -29.89 -14.59 7.09
CA LYS A 439 -29.25 -13.30 7.35
C LYS A 439 -28.32 -13.39 8.57
N ASP A 440 -28.76 -14.05 9.63
CA ASP A 440 -27.92 -14.26 10.83
C ASP A 440 -26.69 -15.11 10.50
N LEU A 441 -26.85 -16.16 9.66
CA LEU A 441 -25.72 -16.97 9.17
C LEU A 441 -24.76 -16.17 8.27
N LEU A 442 -25.28 -15.28 7.42
CA LEU A 442 -24.46 -14.36 6.62
C LEU A 442 -23.58 -13.51 7.54
N SER A 443 -24.16 -12.81 8.51
CA SER A 443 -23.41 -11.98 9.45
C SER A 443 -22.42 -12.77 10.30
N LEU A 444 -22.76 -14.00 10.68
CA LEU A 444 -21.83 -14.90 11.40
C LEU A 444 -20.64 -15.32 10.51
N SER A 445 -20.90 -15.60 9.23
CA SER A 445 -19.87 -16.06 8.31
C SER A 445 -18.98 -14.93 7.80
N ASN A 446 -19.53 -13.75 7.55
CA ASN A 446 -18.81 -12.60 7.02
C ASN A 446 -19.41 -11.30 7.59
N GLU A 447 -18.85 -10.84 8.71
CA GLU A 447 -19.29 -9.61 9.38
C GLU A 447 -19.06 -8.33 8.55
N ASN A 448 -18.14 -8.40 7.58
CA ASN A 448 -17.77 -7.29 6.71
C ASN A 448 -18.42 -7.41 5.31
N PHE A 449 -19.45 -8.24 5.16
CA PHE A 449 -20.19 -8.34 3.91
C PHE A 449 -20.91 -7.01 3.60
N PRO A 450 -20.78 -6.47 2.38
CA PRO A 450 -21.17 -5.08 2.11
C PRO A 450 -22.67 -4.78 1.99
N PHE A 451 -23.56 -5.78 1.97
CA PHE A 451 -24.99 -5.62 1.65
C PHE A 451 -25.97 -5.98 2.77
#